data_AF-A0A5U9UFD0-F1
#
_entry.id   AF-A0A5U9UFD0-F1
#
_cell.length_a   1.000
_cell.length_b   1.000
_cell.length_c   1.000
_cell.angle_alpha   90.00
_cell.angle_beta   90.00
_cell.angle_gamma   90.00
#
_symmetry.space_group_name_H-M   'P 1'
#
loop_
_entity.id
_entity.type
_entity.pdbx_description
1 polymer ?
#
loop_
_entity_poly.entity_id
_entity_poly.type
_entity_poly.pdbx_seq_one_letter_code
_entity_poly.pdbx_strand_id
1 'polypeptide(L)'
;MAMKTELATVAARDLQIIEYRGQRVVTNEQLAAGYGTDVANIKMNYSRNADRFVEGKHFFKVTGEELANLRVTFSYLQISSKTRSLMLWTERGAANHAKMLETDQAWSYHEDLVEFYFTQRDAIAAPVQRELSTMEILQIAMASEQGRLAAEERAKNAERTKSQISRKREASALGKLSAATRRCRDLEERLGESEKHATITRVEKATGKKGKYNYVLLRRWCKENGMHPRDVPDERYGSVKSWPAEAWLAVYGTDLKKLAGGNL
;
A
#
# COMPACT_ATOMS: atom_id res chain seq x y z
N MET A 1 10.27 56.98 0.00
CA MET A 1 11.39 56.35 -0.73
C MET A 1 11.96 55.26 0.16
N ALA A 2 11.70 54.00 -0.16
CA ALA A 2 12.25 52.89 0.63
C ALA A 2 13.71 52.73 0.24
N MET A 3 14.63 52.99 1.17
CA MET A 3 16.04 52.64 0.99
C MET A 3 16.11 51.12 0.84
N LYS A 4 16.37 50.65 -0.39
CA LYS A 4 16.78 49.27 -0.64
C LYS A 4 18.09 49.11 0.11
N THR A 5 18.05 48.43 1.25
CA THR A 5 19.26 48.08 1.98
C THR A 5 19.94 47.02 1.14
N GLU A 6 20.85 47.44 0.27
CA GLU A 6 21.69 46.52 -0.51
C GLU A 6 22.56 45.76 0.50
N LEU A 7 22.16 44.52 0.78
CA LEU A 7 22.96 43.59 1.55
C LEU A 7 24.10 43.15 0.64
N ALA A 8 25.33 43.48 1.02
CA ALA A 8 26.50 42.99 0.31
C ALA A 8 26.48 41.45 0.31
N THR A 9 26.65 40.84 -0.87
CA THR A 9 26.69 39.39 -1.01
C THR A 9 27.91 38.84 -0.27
N VAL A 10 27.69 38.08 0.79
CA VAL A 10 28.76 37.43 1.57
C VAL A 10 28.90 35.98 1.09
N ALA A 11 30.10 35.57 0.67
CA ALA A 11 30.34 34.20 0.25
C ALA A 11 30.12 33.20 1.40
N ALA A 12 29.55 32.02 1.10
CA ALA A 12 29.20 31.04 2.14
C ALA A 12 30.41 30.59 2.99
N ARG A 13 31.60 30.50 2.37
CA ARG A 13 32.87 30.15 3.04
C ARG A 13 33.35 31.18 4.07
N ASP A 14 32.91 32.43 3.94
CA ASP A 14 33.32 33.54 4.80
C ASP A 14 32.27 33.81 5.90
N LEU A 15 31.17 33.04 5.93
CA LEU A 15 30.17 33.14 6.97
C LEU A 15 30.72 32.64 8.30
N GLN A 16 30.56 33.46 9.34
CA GLN A 16 30.88 33.06 10.69
C GLN A 16 29.92 31.96 11.17
N ILE A 17 30.49 30.97 11.86
CA ILE A 17 29.75 29.81 12.33
C ILE A 17 28.81 30.23 13.44
N ILE A 18 27.51 30.01 13.23
CA ILE A 18 26.47 30.18 14.24
C ILE A 18 25.97 28.77 14.54
N GLU A 19 26.27 28.30 15.74
CA GLU A 19 25.77 27.02 16.21
C GLU A 19 24.65 27.24 17.23
N TYR A 20 23.51 26.60 16.98
CA TYR A 20 22.37 26.64 17.85
C TYR A 20 21.84 25.22 18.04
N ARG A 21 21.82 24.76 19.30
CA ARG A 21 21.39 23.40 19.68
C ARG A 21 22.11 22.29 18.90
N GLY A 22 23.42 22.42 18.71
CA GLY A 22 24.24 21.42 18.02
C GLY A 22 24.17 21.47 16.49
N GLN A 23 23.49 22.46 15.91
CA GLN A 23 23.29 22.59 14.47
C GLN A 23 23.80 23.95 13.97
N ARG A 24 24.49 23.94 12.83
CA ARG A 24 24.85 25.18 12.13
C ARG A 24 23.60 25.79 11.51
N VAL A 25 23.37 27.07 11.80
CA VAL A 25 22.16 27.79 11.39
C VAL A 25 22.51 29.13 10.76
N VAL A 26 21.65 29.62 9.88
CA VAL A 26 21.83 30.93 9.21
C VAL A 26 20.67 31.87 9.53
N THR A 27 20.92 33.17 9.58
CA THR A 27 19.88 34.18 9.81
C THR A 27 19.16 34.57 8.51
N ASN A 28 18.05 35.31 8.62
CA ASN A 28 17.36 35.85 7.44
C ASN A 28 18.27 36.79 6.62
N GLU A 29 19.10 37.57 7.32
CA GLU A 29 20.01 38.54 6.72
C GLU A 29 21.10 37.85 5.90
N GLN A 30 21.66 36.76 6.42
CA GLN A 30 22.65 35.94 5.71
C GLN A 30 22.04 35.25 4.48
N LEU A 31 20.85 34.68 4.60
CA LEU A 31 20.15 34.07 3.46
C LEU A 31 19.79 35.10 2.39
N ALA A 32 19.28 36.26 2.80
CA ALA A 32 18.93 37.35 1.90
C ALA A 32 20.16 37.83 1.10
N ALA A 33 21.27 38.08 1.80
CA ALA A 33 22.53 38.49 1.19
C ALA A 33 23.05 37.45 0.18
N GLY A 34 23.02 36.16 0.54
CA GLY A 34 23.50 35.09 -0.33
C GLY A 34 22.62 34.82 -1.55
N TYR A 35 21.31 34.74 -1.34
CA TYR A 35 20.34 34.47 -2.40
C TYR A 35 20.07 35.68 -3.31
N GLY A 36 20.69 36.84 -3.04
CA GLY A 36 20.48 38.05 -3.83
C GLY A 36 19.07 38.61 -3.69
N THR A 37 18.47 38.47 -2.50
CA THR A 37 17.11 38.91 -2.22
C THR A 37 17.02 39.75 -0.96
N ASP A 38 15.85 40.32 -0.69
CA ASP A 38 15.62 41.12 0.50
C ASP A 38 15.15 40.24 1.68
N VAL A 39 15.50 40.62 2.91
CA VAL A 39 15.02 39.96 4.14
C VAL A 39 13.49 39.91 4.20
N ALA A 40 12.82 40.92 3.66
CA ALA A 40 11.36 40.96 3.54
C ALA A 40 10.83 39.80 2.68
N ASN A 41 11.54 39.45 1.61
CA ASN A 41 11.16 38.36 0.72
C ASN A 41 11.32 37.00 1.40
N ILE A 42 12.41 36.76 2.13
CA ILE A 42 12.62 35.54 2.93
C ILE A 42 11.47 35.35 3.95
N LYS A 43 11.11 36.43 4.67
CA LYS A 43 9.99 36.39 5.64
C LYS A 43 8.65 36.14 4.97
N MET A 44 8.39 36.80 3.84
CA MET A 44 7.15 36.62 3.08
C MET A 44 7.04 35.20 2.52
N ASN A 45 8.15 34.66 2.05
CA ASN A 45 8.27 33.31 1.52
C ASN A 45 7.95 32.25 2.58
N TYR A 46 8.51 32.40 3.78
CA TYR A 46 8.14 31.58 4.94
C TYR A 46 6.65 31.72 5.27
N SER A 47 6.13 32.95 5.40
CA SER A 47 4.74 33.20 5.78
C SER A 47 3.72 32.57 4.81
N ARG A 48 3.99 32.66 3.50
CA ARG A 48 3.12 32.09 2.45
C ARG A 48 3.13 30.57 2.39
N ASN A 49 4.20 29.94 2.89
CA ASN A 49 4.41 28.49 2.80
C ASN A 49 4.67 27.88 4.19
N ALA A 50 4.11 28.49 5.25
CA ALA A 50 4.43 28.13 6.62
C ALA A 50 4.14 26.66 6.93
N ASP A 51 3.17 26.06 6.24
CA ASP A 51 2.82 24.63 6.27
C ASP A 51 3.98 23.70 5.88
N ARG A 52 4.91 24.19 5.04
CA ARG A 52 6.10 23.44 4.59
C ARG A 52 7.28 23.58 5.54
N PHE A 53 7.18 24.45 6.54
CA PHE A 53 8.22 24.70 7.53
C PHE A 53 7.82 24.13 8.89
N VAL A 54 8.73 23.43 9.54
CA VAL A 54 8.50 22.73 10.80
C VAL A 54 9.58 23.20 11.76
N GLU A 55 9.17 23.75 12.89
CA GLU A 55 10.08 24.21 13.93
C GLU A 55 10.92 23.02 14.46
N GLY A 56 12.21 23.25 14.69
CA GLY A 56 13.18 22.21 15.07
C GLY A 56 13.74 21.40 13.91
N LYS A 57 13.06 21.35 12.75
CA LYS A 57 13.54 20.65 11.54
C LYS A 57 14.03 21.60 10.46
N HIS A 58 13.30 22.69 10.24
CA HIS A 58 13.59 23.66 9.18
C HIS A 58 14.11 24.97 9.77
N PHE A 59 13.60 25.39 10.92
CA PHE A 59 14.00 26.62 11.60
C PHE A 59 13.88 26.51 13.12
N PHE A 60 14.48 27.47 13.82
CA PHE A 60 14.27 27.74 15.23
C PHE A 60 13.83 29.20 15.42
N LYS A 61 12.77 29.43 16.19
CA LYS A 61 12.33 30.77 16.56
C LYS A 61 12.83 31.12 17.96
N VAL A 62 13.85 31.96 18.03
CA VAL A 62 14.49 32.35 19.29
C VAL A 62 13.87 33.63 19.82
N THR A 63 13.41 33.63 21.07
CA THR A 63 12.73 34.77 21.71
C THR A 63 13.16 34.93 23.17
N GLY A 64 12.80 36.06 23.79
CA GLY A 64 12.99 36.28 25.22
C GLY A 64 14.46 36.23 25.67
N GLU A 65 14.71 35.49 26.74
CA GLU A 65 16.04 35.35 27.36
C GLU A 65 17.04 34.62 26.44
N GLU A 66 16.59 33.61 25.69
CA GLU A 66 17.44 32.87 24.75
C GLU A 66 17.98 33.80 23.65
N LEU A 67 17.17 34.77 23.20
CA LEU A 67 17.59 35.80 22.26
C LEU A 67 18.56 36.81 22.89
N ALA A 68 18.35 37.17 24.16
CA ALA A 68 19.26 38.06 24.88
C ALA A 68 20.66 37.43 25.01
N ASN A 69 20.72 36.14 25.36
CA ASN A 69 21.97 35.39 25.43
C ASN A 69 22.63 35.26 24.06
N LEU A 70 21.85 34.94 23.01
CA LEU A 70 22.36 34.80 21.65
C LEU A 70 23.02 36.09 21.13
N ARG A 71 22.48 37.27 21.48
CA ARG A 71 23.09 38.57 21.15
C ARG A 71 24.46 38.78 21.78
N VAL A 72 24.65 38.28 23.00
CA VAL A 72 25.94 38.36 23.70
C VAL A 72 26.94 37.40 23.06
N THR A 73 26.51 36.16 22.82
CA THR A 73 27.34 35.10 22.21
C THR A 73 27.77 35.44 20.78
N PHE A 74 26.86 35.98 19.96
CA PHE A 74 27.11 36.32 18.56
C PHE A 74 27.00 37.83 18.34
N SER A 75 27.75 38.60 19.13
CA SER A 75 27.73 40.08 19.09
C SER A 75 28.06 40.66 17.71
N TYR A 76 28.84 39.94 16.90
CA TYR A 76 29.20 40.29 15.53
C TYR A 76 28.01 40.29 14.55
N LEU A 77 26.90 39.60 14.85
CA LEU A 77 25.70 39.59 13.99
C LEU A 77 24.92 40.91 14.04
N GLN A 78 25.31 41.84 14.93
CA GLN A 78 24.70 43.15 15.08
C GLN A 78 23.16 43.10 15.20
N ILE A 79 22.65 42.06 15.87
CA ILE A 79 21.22 41.88 16.07
C ILE A 79 20.69 43.06 16.89
N SER A 80 19.80 43.86 16.28
CA SER A 80 19.20 45.03 16.94
C SER A 80 18.59 44.67 18.29
N SER A 81 18.84 45.51 19.31
CA SER A 81 18.27 45.37 20.66
C SER A 81 16.73 45.36 20.68
N LYS A 82 16.10 45.94 19.64
CA LYS A 82 14.65 46.00 19.45
C LYS A 82 14.03 44.72 18.90
N THR A 83 14.82 43.80 18.34
CA THR A 83 14.32 42.53 17.80
C THR A 83 13.65 41.70 18.90
N ARG A 84 12.40 41.29 18.69
CA ARG A 84 11.64 40.46 19.66
C ARG A 84 11.73 38.96 19.39
N SER A 85 12.04 38.60 18.16
CA SER A 85 12.22 37.21 17.72
C SER A 85 13.26 37.13 16.60
N LEU A 86 14.13 36.14 16.66
CA LEU A 86 15.09 35.82 15.61
C LEU A 86 14.74 34.47 14.99
N MET A 87 14.76 34.40 13.66
CA MET A 87 14.60 33.15 12.92
C MET A 87 15.99 32.63 12.54
N LEU A 88 16.27 31.39 12.92
CA LEU A 88 17.49 30.67 12.59
C LEU A 88 17.14 29.51 11.68
N TRP A 89 17.74 29.44 10.50
CA TRP A 89 17.43 28.44 9.49
C TRP A 89 18.46 27.33 9.47
N THR A 90 17.98 26.10 9.49
CA THR A 90 18.81 24.91 9.26
C THR A 90 19.13 24.76 7.77
N GLU A 91 20.02 23.83 7.42
CA GLU A 91 20.29 23.43 6.03
C GLU A 91 19.01 23.18 5.22
N ARG A 92 18.07 22.43 5.81
CA ARG A 92 16.78 22.10 5.17
C ARG A 92 15.88 23.33 5.01
N GLY A 93 15.93 24.26 5.96
CA GLY A 93 15.22 25.54 5.87
C GLY A 93 15.76 26.40 4.74
N ALA A 94 17.08 26.52 4.64
CA ALA A 94 17.76 27.20 3.55
C ALA A 94 17.39 26.57 2.19
N ALA A 95 17.45 25.24 2.08
CA ALA A 95 17.05 24.52 0.87
C ALA A 95 15.63 24.84 0.42
N ASN A 96 14.68 24.92 1.36
CA ASN A 96 13.30 25.25 1.05
C ASN A 96 13.16 26.69 0.55
N HIS A 97 13.90 27.63 1.12
CA HIS A 97 13.94 29.01 0.61
C HIS A 97 14.51 29.09 -0.80
N ALA A 98 15.64 28.41 -1.09
CA ALA A 98 16.22 28.37 -2.44
C ALA A 98 15.22 27.81 -3.46
N LYS A 99 14.56 26.69 -3.12
CA LYS A 99 13.52 26.06 -3.95
C LYS A 99 12.36 27.00 -4.28
N MET A 100 11.94 27.84 -3.33
CA MET A 100 10.79 28.73 -3.53
C MET A 100 11.17 30.07 -4.19
N LEU A 101 12.44 30.46 -4.14
CA LEU A 101 12.92 31.64 -4.87
C LEU A 101 13.10 31.35 -6.36
N GLU A 102 13.38 30.10 -6.73
CA GLU A 102 13.50 29.64 -8.12
C GLU A 102 14.51 30.44 -8.97
N THR A 103 15.57 30.96 -8.34
CA THR A 103 16.64 31.71 -9.01
C THR A 103 17.96 30.94 -8.98
N ASP A 104 18.71 30.94 -10.09
CA ASP A 104 20.03 30.26 -10.19
C ASP A 104 20.99 30.69 -9.07
N GLN A 105 20.97 31.98 -8.69
CA GLN A 105 21.79 32.49 -7.58
C GLN A 105 21.42 31.83 -6.24
N ALA A 106 20.14 31.68 -5.93
CA ALA A 106 19.70 31.04 -4.69
C ALA A 106 20.04 29.54 -4.67
N TRP A 107 19.93 28.86 -5.81
CA TRP A 107 20.37 27.46 -5.94
C TRP A 107 21.88 27.32 -5.73
N SER A 108 22.69 28.09 -6.46
CA SER A 108 24.15 28.06 -6.36
C SER A 108 24.65 28.43 -4.97
N TYR A 109 24.09 29.47 -4.34
CA TYR A 109 24.49 29.83 -2.99
C TYR A 109 24.06 28.79 -1.95
N HIS A 110 22.95 28.08 -2.18
CA HIS A 110 22.58 26.97 -1.32
C HIS A 110 23.57 25.81 -1.43
N GLU A 111 24.05 25.49 -2.63
CA GLU A 111 25.11 24.49 -2.82
C GLU A 111 26.39 24.90 -2.07
N ASP A 112 26.81 26.16 -2.19
CA ASP A 112 27.94 26.70 -1.44
C ASP A 112 27.72 26.63 0.09
N LEU A 113 26.51 26.93 0.56
CA LEU A 113 26.17 26.79 1.97
C LEU A 113 26.26 25.33 2.43
N VAL A 114 25.80 24.38 1.63
CA VAL A 114 25.94 22.95 1.97
C VAL A 114 27.42 22.59 2.03
N GLU A 115 28.19 22.92 1.01
CA GLU A 115 29.60 22.52 0.88
C GLU A 115 30.50 23.15 1.95
N PHE A 116 30.36 24.45 2.20
CA PHE A 116 31.30 25.20 3.03
C PHE A 116 30.77 25.54 4.43
N TYR A 117 29.45 25.69 4.61
CA TYR A 117 28.86 26.17 5.87
C TYR A 117 28.19 25.06 6.69
N PHE A 118 27.21 24.35 6.13
CA PHE A 118 26.43 23.34 6.86
C PHE A 118 27.18 22.02 7.03
N THR A 119 28.09 21.69 6.11
CA THR A 119 28.98 20.54 6.28
C THR A 119 29.87 20.77 7.50
N GLN A 120 29.49 20.17 8.62
CA GLN A 120 30.39 19.96 9.75
C GLN A 120 31.50 19.02 9.26
N ARG A 121 32.69 19.56 8.96
CA ARG A 121 33.93 18.77 8.92
C ARG A 121 34.47 18.46 10.33
N ASP A 122 33.63 18.58 11.35
CA ASP A 122 33.94 18.17 12.72
C ASP A 122 33.22 16.85 13.03
N ALA A 123 33.99 15.76 12.96
CA ALA A 123 33.92 14.67 13.92
C ALA A 123 32.55 14.06 14.28
N ILE A 124 31.74 13.68 13.29
CA ILE A 124 31.48 12.23 13.27
C ILE A 124 32.87 11.69 12.97
N ALA A 125 33.44 10.90 13.87
CA ALA A 125 34.49 10.01 13.44
C ALA A 125 33.88 9.17 12.29
N ALA A 126 33.97 9.66 11.05
CA ALA A 126 34.53 8.83 10.01
C ALA A 126 35.72 8.20 10.73
N PRO A 127 35.73 6.87 10.93
CA PRO A 127 36.91 6.30 11.52
C PRO A 127 38.03 6.92 10.70
N VAL A 128 38.99 7.55 11.39
CA VAL A 128 40.37 7.57 10.92
C VAL A 128 40.50 6.26 10.15
N GLN A 129 41.08 6.25 8.94
CA GLN A 129 41.47 4.99 8.35
C GLN A 129 42.47 4.33 9.31
N ARG A 130 41.91 3.76 10.39
CA ARG A 130 42.41 2.74 11.25
C ARG A 130 42.40 1.64 10.22
N GLU A 131 43.58 1.29 9.76
CA GLU A 131 43.75 0.01 9.12
C GLU A 131 43.05 -0.98 10.04
N LEU A 132 41.87 -1.44 9.60
CA LEU A 132 41.07 -2.37 10.35
C LEU A 132 42.01 -3.55 10.60
N SER A 133 42.16 -3.93 11.86
CA SER A 133 42.98 -5.09 12.16
C SER A 133 42.44 -6.28 11.35
N THR A 134 43.30 -7.21 10.96
CA THR A 134 42.89 -8.39 10.20
C THR A 134 41.71 -9.12 10.88
N MET A 135 41.65 -9.07 12.21
CA MET A 135 40.56 -9.54 13.05
C MET A 135 39.22 -8.80 12.81
N GLU A 136 39.23 -7.47 12.78
CA GLU A 136 38.02 -6.68 12.52
C GLU A 136 37.51 -6.88 11.10
N ILE A 137 38.40 -6.99 10.11
CA ILE A 137 38.03 -7.31 8.73
C ILE A 137 37.36 -8.69 8.65
N LEU A 138 37.93 -9.68 9.35
CA LEU A 138 37.36 -11.03 9.39
C LEU A 138 35.98 -11.05 10.07
N GLN A 139 35.82 -10.30 11.15
CA GLN A 139 34.53 -10.17 11.84
C GLN A 139 33.46 -9.52 10.95
N ILE A 140 33.82 -8.47 10.21
CA ILE A 140 32.91 -7.82 9.25
C ILE A 140 32.53 -8.80 8.12
N ALA A 141 33.50 -9.53 7.57
CA ALA A 141 33.25 -10.53 6.53
C ALA A 141 32.35 -11.67 7.03
N MET A 142 32.60 -12.17 8.25
CA MET A 142 31.76 -13.19 8.88
C MET A 142 30.34 -12.69 9.16
N ALA A 143 30.19 -11.46 9.66
CA ALA A 143 28.88 -10.85 9.90
C ALA A 143 28.10 -10.64 8.60
N SER A 144 28.79 -10.27 7.52
CA SER A 144 28.21 -10.14 6.18
C SER A 144 27.73 -11.50 5.66
N GLU A 145 28.56 -12.56 5.73
CA GLU A 145 28.17 -13.90 5.29
C GLU A 145 27.04 -14.49 6.16
N GLN A 146 27.05 -14.27 7.47
CA GLN A 146 25.93 -14.65 8.35
C GLN A 146 24.65 -13.91 7.99
N GLY A 147 24.74 -12.61 7.67
CA GLY A 147 23.61 -11.82 7.17
C GLY A 147 23.05 -12.39 5.87
N ARG A 148 23.94 -12.83 4.96
CA ARG A 148 23.59 -13.44 3.66
C ARG A 148 22.88 -14.78 3.83
N LEU A 149 23.43 -15.66 4.69
CA LEU A 149 22.81 -16.95 5.04
C LEU A 149 21.45 -16.77 5.71
N ALA A 150 21.33 -15.83 6.65
CA ALA A 150 20.05 -15.53 7.30
C ALA A 150 19.01 -14.97 6.32
N ALA A 151 19.43 -14.19 5.32
CA ALA A 151 18.53 -13.73 4.25
C ALA A 151 18.07 -14.89 3.36
N GLU A 152 18.96 -15.82 3.02
CA GLU A 152 18.64 -17.01 2.24
C GLU A 152 17.66 -17.94 2.98
N GLU A 153 17.86 -18.19 4.27
CA GLU A 153 16.93 -18.97 5.09
C GLU A 153 15.56 -18.30 5.20
N ARG A 154 15.52 -16.97 5.39
CA ARG A 154 14.25 -16.21 5.38
C ARG A 154 13.53 -16.35 4.03
N ALA A 155 14.25 -16.30 2.92
CA ALA A 155 13.68 -16.49 1.58
C ALA A 155 13.09 -17.91 1.42
N LYS A 156 13.84 -18.96 1.80
CA LYS A 156 13.37 -20.35 1.78
C LYS A 156 12.13 -20.55 2.65
N ASN A 157 12.10 -19.96 3.85
CA ASN A 157 10.95 -20.02 4.76
C ASN A 157 9.72 -19.30 4.18
N ALA A 158 9.92 -18.15 3.54
CA ALA A 158 8.84 -17.42 2.87
C ALA A 158 8.27 -18.21 1.69
N GLU A 159 9.12 -18.85 0.88
CA GLU A 159 8.68 -19.70 -0.24
C GLU A 159 7.90 -20.93 0.22
N ARG A 160 8.37 -21.61 1.28
CA ARG A 160 7.65 -22.74 1.89
C ARG A 160 6.27 -22.30 2.38
N THR A 161 6.19 -21.14 3.03
CA THR A 161 4.92 -20.59 3.55
C THR A 161 3.97 -20.21 2.42
N LYS A 162 4.46 -19.54 1.37
CA LYS A 162 3.65 -19.22 0.17
C LYS A 162 3.11 -20.49 -0.49
N SER A 163 3.94 -21.52 -0.63
CA SER A 163 3.55 -22.82 -1.18
C SER A 163 2.46 -23.49 -0.35
N GLN A 164 2.56 -23.46 0.99
CA GLN A 164 1.51 -23.97 1.88
C GLN A 164 0.19 -23.20 1.75
N ILE A 165 0.26 -21.87 1.64
CA ILE A 165 -0.93 -21.03 1.44
C ILE A 165 -1.61 -21.35 0.11
N SER A 166 -0.84 -21.54 -0.98
CA SER A 166 -1.39 -21.95 -2.28
C SER A 166 -2.15 -23.27 -2.17
N ARG A 167 -1.50 -24.32 -1.63
CA ARG A 167 -2.13 -25.64 -1.44
C ARG A 167 -3.39 -25.56 -0.60
N LYS A 168 -3.39 -24.76 0.49
CA LYS A 168 -4.57 -24.57 1.34
C LYS A 168 -5.69 -23.84 0.62
N ARG A 169 -5.37 -22.84 -0.22
CA ARG A 169 -6.35 -22.14 -1.07
C ARG A 169 -6.95 -23.08 -2.11
N GLU A 170 -6.13 -23.89 -2.78
CA GLU A 170 -6.57 -24.91 -3.73
C GLU A 170 -7.50 -25.93 -3.06
N ALA A 171 -7.11 -26.48 -1.91
CA ALA A 171 -7.96 -27.38 -1.12
C ALA A 171 -9.28 -26.73 -0.71
N SER A 172 -9.26 -25.46 -0.31
CA SER A 172 -10.48 -24.72 0.03
C SER A 172 -11.36 -24.45 -1.19
N ALA A 173 -10.78 -24.13 -2.35
CA ALA A 173 -11.51 -23.93 -3.60
C ALA A 173 -12.18 -25.23 -4.06
N LEU A 174 -11.46 -26.36 -4.02
CA LEU A 174 -12.01 -27.69 -4.30
C LEU A 174 -13.11 -28.07 -3.31
N GLY A 175 -12.95 -27.74 -2.02
CA GLY A 175 -13.98 -27.94 -1.00
C GLY A 175 -15.25 -27.14 -1.29
N LYS A 176 -15.12 -25.87 -1.67
CA LYS A 176 -16.25 -25.01 -2.09
C LYS A 176 -16.92 -25.54 -3.35
N LEU A 177 -16.15 -25.97 -4.34
CA LEU A 177 -16.67 -26.56 -5.57
C LEU A 177 -17.46 -27.84 -5.26
N SER A 178 -16.89 -28.75 -4.46
CA SER A 178 -17.58 -29.98 -4.05
C SER A 178 -18.87 -29.69 -3.28
N ALA A 179 -18.86 -28.70 -2.37
CA ALA A 179 -20.05 -28.27 -1.65
C ALA A 179 -21.11 -27.68 -2.58
N ALA A 180 -20.70 -26.88 -3.58
CA ALA A 180 -21.60 -26.36 -4.60
C ALA A 180 -22.18 -27.49 -5.46
N THR A 181 -21.36 -28.44 -5.92
CA THR A 181 -21.82 -29.62 -6.68
C THR A 181 -22.83 -30.43 -5.87
N ARG A 182 -22.60 -30.62 -4.56
CA ARG A 182 -23.56 -31.31 -3.69
C ARG A 182 -24.87 -30.53 -3.58
N ARG A 183 -24.83 -29.21 -3.37
CA ARG A 183 -26.03 -28.36 -3.33
C ARG A 183 -26.79 -28.37 -4.65
N CYS A 184 -26.12 -28.34 -5.80
CA CYS A 184 -26.76 -28.45 -7.10
C CYS A 184 -27.48 -29.80 -7.23
N ARG A 185 -26.83 -30.91 -6.86
CA ARG A 185 -27.45 -32.23 -6.85
C ARG A 185 -28.66 -32.30 -5.92
N ASP A 186 -28.58 -31.72 -4.73
CA ASP A 186 -29.70 -31.67 -3.78
C ASP A 186 -30.88 -30.85 -4.33
N LEU A 187 -30.61 -29.75 -5.04
CA LEU A 187 -31.64 -28.94 -5.70
C LEU A 187 -32.26 -29.68 -6.89
N GLU A 188 -31.45 -30.35 -7.71
CA GLU A 188 -31.93 -31.22 -8.79
C GLU A 188 -32.82 -32.35 -8.24
N GLU A 189 -32.46 -32.97 -7.11
CA GLU A 189 -33.31 -33.97 -6.47
C GLU A 189 -34.65 -33.38 -5.99
N ARG A 190 -34.64 -32.16 -5.42
CA ARG A 190 -35.86 -31.46 -4.98
C ARG A 190 -36.76 -31.03 -6.12
N LEU A 191 -36.19 -30.65 -7.27
CA LEU A 191 -36.95 -30.25 -8.46
C LEU A 191 -37.43 -31.46 -9.28
N GLY A 192 -37.12 -32.69 -8.85
CA GLY A 192 -37.49 -33.89 -9.60
C GLY A 192 -36.76 -33.95 -10.92
N GLU A 193 -35.51 -33.50 -10.89
CA GLU A 193 -34.58 -33.26 -11.98
C GLU A 193 -33.32 -34.13 -11.79
N SER A 194 -33.50 -35.28 -11.13
CA SER A 194 -32.40 -36.19 -10.79
C SER A 194 -32.32 -37.36 -11.76
N GLU A 195 -31.20 -38.09 -11.73
CA GLU A 195 -31.04 -39.37 -12.42
C GLU A 195 -32.01 -40.45 -11.93
N LYS A 196 -32.59 -40.28 -10.73
CA LYS A 196 -33.50 -41.24 -10.10
C LYS A 196 -34.96 -40.97 -10.39
N HIS A 197 -35.35 -39.71 -10.54
CA HIS A 197 -36.73 -39.28 -10.75
C HIS A 197 -36.78 -38.07 -11.68
N ALA A 198 -37.71 -38.09 -12.64
CA ALA A 198 -37.94 -37.00 -13.59
C ALA A 198 -39.42 -36.63 -13.71
N THR A 199 -39.71 -35.33 -13.84
CA THR A 199 -41.04 -34.83 -14.24
C THR A 199 -41.25 -35.00 -15.74
N ILE A 200 -42.52 -35.05 -16.17
CA ILE A 200 -42.86 -35.13 -17.61
C ILE A 200 -42.33 -33.90 -18.35
N THR A 201 -42.51 -32.70 -17.79
CA THR A 201 -42.02 -31.45 -18.36
C THR A 201 -40.51 -31.48 -18.64
N ARG A 202 -39.71 -32.02 -17.70
CA ARG A 202 -38.26 -32.18 -17.88
C ARG A 202 -37.94 -33.11 -19.05
N VAL A 203 -38.58 -34.28 -19.10
CA VAL A 203 -38.32 -35.28 -20.16
C VAL A 203 -38.76 -34.73 -21.52
N GLU A 204 -39.90 -34.02 -21.60
CA GLU A 204 -40.34 -33.33 -22.82
C GLU A 204 -39.33 -32.29 -23.30
N LYS A 205 -38.79 -31.49 -22.39
CA LYS A 205 -37.78 -30.47 -22.71
C LYS A 205 -36.46 -31.09 -23.19
N ALA A 206 -36.01 -32.16 -22.54
CA ALA A 206 -34.76 -32.83 -22.88
C ALA A 206 -34.85 -33.64 -24.19
N THR A 207 -36.02 -34.20 -24.51
CA THR A 207 -36.22 -35.02 -25.72
C THR A 207 -36.81 -34.24 -26.91
N GLY A 208 -37.25 -33.00 -26.70
CA GLY A 208 -37.93 -32.17 -27.69
C GLY A 208 -39.32 -32.68 -28.09
N LYS A 209 -39.86 -33.70 -27.41
CA LYS A 209 -41.11 -34.40 -27.78
C LYS A 209 -42.26 -34.01 -26.86
N LYS A 210 -42.79 -32.80 -27.04
CA LYS A 210 -43.90 -32.27 -26.24
C LYS A 210 -45.20 -33.06 -26.46
N GLY A 211 -45.93 -33.37 -25.39
CA GLY A 211 -47.23 -34.04 -25.41
C GLY A 211 -47.19 -35.55 -25.67
N LYS A 212 -45.99 -36.16 -25.78
CA LYS A 212 -45.84 -37.59 -26.05
C LYS A 212 -45.92 -38.48 -24.81
N TYR A 213 -45.81 -37.90 -23.62
CA TYR A 213 -45.74 -38.66 -22.38
C TYR A 213 -47.02 -38.50 -21.57
N ASN A 214 -47.60 -39.62 -21.15
CA ASN A 214 -48.87 -39.69 -20.44
C ASN A 214 -48.65 -40.20 -19.01
N TYR A 215 -48.94 -39.34 -18.03
CA TYR A 215 -48.77 -39.65 -16.61
C TYR A 215 -49.59 -40.86 -16.14
N VAL A 216 -50.69 -41.19 -16.80
CA VAL A 216 -51.56 -42.33 -16.44
C VAL A 216 -50.81 -43.64 -16.59
N LEU A 217 -49.98 -43.77 -17.62
CA LEU A 217 -49.19 -44.97 -17.88
C LEU A 217 -48.08 -45.14 -16.83
N LEU A 218 -47.39 -44.05 -16.48
CA LEU A 218 -46.40 -44.04 -15.41
C LEU A 218 -47.04 -44.35 -14.04
N ARG A 219 -48.24 -43.82 -13.77
CA ARG A 219 -49.00 -44.09 -12.55
C ARG A 219 -49.39 -45.57 -12.44
N ARG A 220 -49.88 -46.17 -13.51
CA ARG A 220 -50.23 -47.59 -13.55
C ARG A 220 -49.02 -48.46 -13.24
N TRP A 221 -47.91 -48.22 -13.94
CA TRP A 221 -46.67 -48.99 -13.73
C TRP A 221 -46.16 -48.85 -12.29
N CYS A 222 -46.18 -47.64 -11.72
CA CYS A 222 -45.77 -47.41 -10.34
C CYS A 222 -46.63 -48.20 -9.35
N LYS A 223 -47.96 -48.23 -9.55
CA LYS A 223 -48.89 -48.99 -8.71
C LYS A 223 -48.64 -50.51 -8.78
N GLU A 224 -48.34 -51.03 -9.97
CA GLU A 224 -48.08 -52.45 -10.20
C GLU A 224 -46.74 -52.91 -9.60
N ASN A 225 -45.74 -52.03 -9.57
CA ASN A 225 -44.39 -52.33 -9.07
C ASN A 225 -44.16 -51.86 -7.62
N GLY A 226 -45.21 -51.39 -6.92
CA GLY A 226 -45.11 -50.90 -5.54
C GLY A 226 -44.29 -49.60 -5.37
N MET A 227 -44.04 -48.87 -6.47
CA MET A 227 -43.24 -47.66 -6.50
C MET A 227 -44.12 -46.42 -6.33
N HIS A 228 -43.61 -45.39 -5.67
CA HIS A 228 -44.38 -44.18 -5.37
C HIS A 228 -43.72 -42.94 -6.01
N PRO A 229 -44.43 -42.16 -6.84
CA PRO A 229 -43.90 -40.93 -7.40
C PRO A 229 -43.77 -39.85 -6.33
N ARG A 230 -42.76 -38.98 -6.46
CA ARG A 230 -42.52 -37.86 -5.53
C ARG A 230 -43.24 -36.60 -6.01
N ASP A 231 -43.70 -35.78 -5.08
CA ASP A 231 -44.22 -34.43 -5.37
C ASP A 231 -43.05 -33.44 -5.41
N VAL A 232 -42.98 -32.65 -6.48
CA VAL A 232 -41.95 -31.63 -6.68
C VAL A 232 -42.58 -30.29 -7.08
N PRO A 233 -42.03 -29.15 -6.61
CA PRO A 233 -42.59 -27.84 -6.91
C PRO A 233 -42.57 -27.53 -8.40
N ASP A 234 -43.65 -26.91 -8.91
CA ASP A 234 -43.78 -26.48 -10.31
C ASP A 234 -44.41 -25.10 -10.38
N GLU A 235 -43.84 -24.21 -11.20
CA GLU A 235 -44.30 -22.81 -11.30
C GLU A 235 -45.72 -22.67 -11.86
N ARG A 236 -46.16 -23.61 -12.70
CA ARG A 236 -47.45 -23.54 -13.40
C ARG A 236 -48.57 -24.23 -12.64
N TYR A 237 -48.25 -25.31 -11.93
CA TYR A 237 -49.25 -26.17 -11.27
C TYR A 237 -49.07 -26.27 -9.75
N GLY A 238 -48.11 -25.54 -9.18
CA GLY A 238 -47.76 -25.56 -7.75
C GLY A 238 -46.90 -26.77 -7.38
N SER A 239 -47.41 -27.99 -7.62
CA SER A 239 -46.68 -29.24 -7.42
C SER A 239 -47.05 -30.27 -8.49
N VAL A 240 -46.04 -30.94 -9.04
CA VAL A 240 -46.20 -32.01 -10.05
C VAL A 240 -45.54 -33.30 -9.59
N LYS A 241 -45.93 -34.42 -10.19
CA LYS A 241 -45.35 -35.73 -9.90
C LYS A 241 -44.04 -35.91 -10.68
N SER A 242 -42.98 -36.22 -9.94
CA SER A 242 -41.71 -36.75 -10.46
C SER A 242 -41.72 -38.27 -10.37
N TRP A 243 -41.54 -38.91 -11.53
CA TRP A 243 -41.68 -40.35 -11.71
C TRP A 243 -40.31 -41.04 -11.67
N PRO A 244 -40.20 -42.23 -11.08
CA PRO A 244 -38.93 -42.95 -10.92
C PRO A 244 -38.34 -43.38 -12.28
N ALA A 245 -37.01 -43.52 -12.33
CA ALA A 245 -36.26 -43.87 -13.54
C ALA A 245 -36.70 -45.21 -14.14
N GLU A 246 -37.04 -46.17 -13.28
CA GLU A 246 -37.52 -47.49 -13.65
C GLU A 246 -38.84 -47.42 -14.42
N ALA A 247 -39.74 -46.52 -14.03
CA ALA A 247 -41.01 -46.30 -14.73
C ALA A 247 -40.78 -45.67 -16.11
N TRP A 248 -39.86 -44.70 -16.20
CA TRP A 248 -39.49 -44.06 -17.46
C TRP A 248 -38.86 -45.03 -18.45
N LEU A 249 -38.00 -45.91 -17.96
CA LEU A 249 -37.36 -46.94 -18.77
C LEU A 249 -38.36 -48.00 -19.22
N ALA A 250 -39.22 -48.49 -18.33
CA ALA A 250 -40.17 -49.57 -18.64
C ALA A 250 -41.32 -49.12 -19.55
N VAL A 251 -41.85 -47.91 -19.36
CA VAL A 251 -43.02 -47.41 -20.12
C VAL A 251 -42.61 -46.75 -21.43
N TYR A 252 -41.48 -46.03 -21.45
CA TYR A 252 -41.08 -45.19 -22.58
C TYR A 252 -39.67 -45.47 -23.10
N GLY A 253 -38.95 -46.47 -22.58
CA GLY A 253 -37.57 -46.76 -22.98
C GLY A 253 -36.60 -45.61 -22.68
N THR A 254 -36.97 -44.69 -21.80
CA THR A 254 -36.22 -43.45 -21.57
C THR A 254 -35.28 -43.62 -20.38
N ASP A 255 -33.98 -43.61 -20.65
CA ASP A 255 -32.94 -43.69 -19.63
C ASP A 255 -32.63 -42.29 -19.05
N LEU A 256 -33.09 -42.05 -17.82
CA LEU A 256 -32.88 -40.77 -17.12
C LEU A 256 -31.40 -40.47 -16.84
N LYS A 257 -30.53 -41.48 -16.75
CA LYS A 257 -29.08 -41.27 -16.53
C LYS A 257 -28.43 -40.66 -17.77
N LYS A 258 -28.82 -41.12 -18.96
CA LYS A 258 -28.37 -40.54 -20.24
C LYS A 258 -28.88 -39.11 -20.43
N LEU A 259 -30.10 -38.82 -19.96
CA LEU A 259 -30.68 -37.47 -20.02
C LEU A 259 -30.02 -36.47 -19.06
N ALA A 260 -29.51 -36.92 -17.91
CA ALA A 260 -28.83 -36.06 -16.93
C ALA A 260 -27.36 -35.78 -17.28
N GLY A 261 -26.70 -36.69 -18.00
CA GLY A 261 -25.26 -36.62 -18.31
C GLY A 261 -24.86 -35.70 -19.48
N GLY A 262 -25.78 -34.94 -20.07
CA GLY A 262 -25.47 -33.95 -21.12
C GLY A 262 -24.96 -34.51 -22.46
N ASN A 263 -24.95 -35.82 -22.66
CA ASN A 263 -24.64 -36.45 -23.95
C ASN A 263 -25.92 -37.05 -24.56
N LEU A 264 -26.57 -36.25 -25.40
CA LEU A 264 -27.45 -36.70 -26.49
C LEU A 264 -26.74 -36.38 -27.80
#